data_AF-A0A5Q4H2D8-F1
#
_entry.id   AF-A0A5Q4H2D8-F1
#
_cell.length_a   1.000
_cell.length_b   1.000
_cell.length_c   1.000
_cell.angle_alpha   90.00
_cell.angle_beta   90.00
_cell.angle_gamma   90.00
#
_symmetry.space_group_name_H-M   'P 1'
#
loop_
_entity.id
_entity.type
_entity.pdbx_description
1 polymer ?
#
loop_
_entity_poly.entity_id
_entity_poly.type
_entity_poly.pdbx_seq_one_letter_code
_entity_poly.pdbx_strand_id
1 'polypeptide(L)'
;EFTYPDGTKMYSQCRQVRNAFTRVSEHAFGTQGRGGMTAGGDATDGGLPFKFGAMQQEHYTLVEAIRNDTPYNEGHYGATSSMTAVLGRMASYSGRIIQWDEAVEKGTNEAPGIENYTMETDPPVMPDENGQYPIVFPGEHDPFA
;
A
#
# COMPACT_ATOMS: atom_id res chain seq x y z
N GLU A 1 2.77 -8.86 8.83
CA GLU A 1 2.37 -8.03 10.00
C GLU A 1 3.18 -6.74 9.94
N PHE A 2 2.60 -5.62 10.37
CA PHE A 2 3.27 -4.34 10.52
C PHE A 2 3.14 -3.87 11.96
N THR A 3 4.18 -3.22 12.48
CA THR A 3 4.14 -2.52 13.77
C THR A 3 4.51 -1.06 13.52
N TYR A 4 3.65 -0.15 13.94
CA TYR A 4 3.83 1.30 13.81
C TYR A 4 4.53 1.89 15.05
N PRO A 5 5.08 3.13 14.97
CA PRO A 5 5.84 3.74 16.06
C PRO A 5 5.06 3.89 17.38
N ASP A 6 3.74 4.04 17.30
CA ASP A 6 2.83 4.13 18.45
C ASP A 6 2.51 2.75 19.09
N GLY A 7 3.08 1.67 18.55
CA GLY A 7 2.81 0.30 18.95
C GLY A 7 1.58 -0.33 18.29
N THR A 8 0.85 0.41 17.45
CA THR A 8 -0.28 -0.12 16.69
C THR A 8 0.19 -1.23 15.77
N LYS A 9 -0.59 -2.31 15.70
CA LYS A 9 -0.32 -3.46 14.84
C LYS A 9 -1.34 -3.56 13.71
N MET A 10 -0.85 -3.81 12.50
CA MET A 10 -1.68 -4.09 11.34
C MET A 10 -1.38 -5.49 10.80
N TYR A 11 -2.43 -6.29 10.69
CA TYR A 11 -2.37 -7.62 10.09
C TYR A 11 -2.99 -7.56 8.70
N SER A 12 -2.14 -7.40 7.68
CA SER A 12 -2.57 -7.50 6.29
C SER A 12 -2.44 -8.94 5.81
N GLN A 13 -3.53 -9.48 5.27
CA GLN A 13 -3.59 -10.83 4.72
C GLN A 13 -4.20 -10.74 3.33
N CYS A 14 -3.55 -11.36 2.35
CA CYS A 14 -4.04 -11.44 0.97
C CYS A 14 -4.02 -12.89 0.52
N ARG A 15 -4.99 -13.27 -0.31
CA ARG A 15 -5.02 -14.57 -0.97
C ARG A 15 -5.57 -14.44 -2.38
N GLN A 16 -4.83 -14.98 -3.35
CA GLN A 16 -5.22 -15.07 -4.76
C GLN A 16 -5.28 -16.54 -5.20
N VAL A 17 -6.14 -17.34 -4.56
CA VAL A 17 -6.34 -18.76 -4.89
C VAL A 17 -7.76 -18.97 -5.43
N ARG A 18 -7.86 -19.55 -6.62
CA ARG A 18 -9.15 -19.84 -7.29
C ARG A 18 -9.96 -20.87 -6.50
N ASN A 19 -11.29 -20.77 -6.55
CA ASN A 19 -12.25 -21.68 -5.90
C ASN A 19 -12.12 -21.76 -4.37
N ALA A 20 -11.62 -20.70 -3.75
CA ALA A 20 -11.54 -20.57 -2.30
C ALA A 20 -12.41 -19.40 -1.81
N PHE A 21 -12.74 -19.39 -0.52
CA PHE A 21 -13.50 -18.32 0.13
C PHE A 21 -12.95 -16.90 -0.20
N THR A 22 -13.81 -15.98 -0.60
CA THR A 22 -13.42 -14.60 -0.91
C THR A 22 -13.83 -13.67 0.22
N ARG A 23 -12.92 -12.79 0.63
CA ARG A 23 -13.21 -11.75 1.63
C ARG A 23 -12.28 -10.57 1.41
N VAL A 24 -12.89 -9.40 1.22
CA VAL A 24 -12.24 -8.09 1.30
C VAL A 24 -12.90 -7.39 2.47
N SER A 25 -12.14 -7.22 3.55
CA SER A 25 -12.65 -6.65 4.79
C SER A 25 -11.52 -6.14 5.65
N GLU A 26 -11.68 -4.94 6.17
CA GLU A 26 -10.78 -4.29 7.10
C GLU A 26 -11.50 -4.17 8.45
N HIS A 27 -10.74 -4.30 9.55
CA HIS A 27 -11.28 -4.19 10.90
C HIS A 27 -10.30 -3.40 11.77
N ALA A 28 -10.83 -2.44 12.51
CA ALA A 28 -10.13 -1.69 13.54
C ALA A 28 -10.54 -2.21 14.92
N PHE A 29 -9.57 -2.32 15.82
CA PHE A 29 -9.76 -2.73 17.21
C PHE A 29 -9.15 -1.66 18.10
N GLY A 30 -9.89 -1.26 19.14
CA GLY A 30 -9.45 -0.29 20.14
C GLY A 30 -9.92 -0.68 21.53
N THR A 31 -9.52 0.10 22.52
CA THR A 31 -9.87 -0.14 23.93
C THR A 31 -11.38 0.00 24.22
N GLN A 32 -12.10 0.74 23.37
CA GLN A 32 -13.53 1.00 23.50
C GLN A 32 -14.39 0.12 22.58
N GLY A 33 -13.80 -0.78 21.79
CA GLY A 33 -14.57 -1.65 20.90
C GLY A 33 -13.83 -2.02 19.62
N ARG A 34 -14.60 -2.48 18.63
CA ARG A 34 -14.11 -2.85 17.29
C ARG A 34 -15.09 -2.39 16.23
N GLY A 35 -14.61 -2.12 15.03
CA GLY A 35 -15.43 -1.79 13.87
C GLY A 35 -14.81 -2.32 12.58
N GLY A 36 -15.60 -2.90 11.70
CA GLY A 36 -15.30 -3.10 10.30
C GLY A 36 -15.35 -1.81 9.48
N MET A 37 -14.34 -1.62 8.63
CA MET A 37 -14.24 -0.46 7.76
C MET A 37 -14.93 -0.75 6.42
N THR A 38 -16.23 -1.04 6.48
CA THR A 38 -17.03 -1.26 5.27
C THR A 38 -17.38 0.07 4.60
N ALA A 39 -17.80 0.04 3.33
CA ALA A 39 -18.20 1.23 2.58
C ALA A 39 -19.34 2.05 3.23
N GLY A 40 -20.10 1.46 4.16
CA GLY A 40 -21.12 2.16 4.96
C GLY A 40 -20.69 2.52 6.38
N GLY A 41 -19.52 2.05 6.83
CA GLY A 41 -19.14 2.01 8.24
C GLY A 41 -20.03 1.05 9.04
N ASP A 42 -19.45 0.29 9.97
CA ASP A 42 -20.23 -0.50 10.94
C ASP A 42 -19.98 -0.03 12.38
N ALA A 43 -19.40 1.17 12.54
CA ALA A 43 -19.15 1.77 13.84
C ALA A 43 -20.48 1.91 14.59
N THR A 44 -20.69 0.98 15.52
CA THR A 44 -21.97 0.78 16.20
C THR A 44 -22.23 1.81 17.29
N ASP A 45 -21.19 2.56 17.70
CA ASP A 45 -21.25 3.58 18.75
C ASP A 45 -20.60 4.90 18.26
N GLY A 46 -21.44 5.88 17.88
CA GLY A 46 -20.98 7.26 17.64
C GLY A 46 -20.23 7.52 16.33
N GLY A 47 -20.29 6.60 15.37
CA GLY A 47 -19.74 6.82 14.03
C GLY A 47 -20.39 8.01 13.33
N LEU A 48 -19.58 8.91 12.76
CA LEU A 48 -20.10 10.01 11.95
C LEU A 48 -20.70 9.44 10.65
N PRO A 49 -21.93 9.80 10.26
CA PRO A 49 -22.49 9.38 9.00
C PRO A 49 -21.69 10.00 7.86
N PHE A 50 -21.22 9.18 6.92
CA PHE A 50 -20.63 9.69 5.68
C PHE A 50 -21.71 10.43 4.90
N LYS A 51 -21.52 11.74 4.68
CA LYS A 51 -22.47 12.60 3.96
C LYS A 51 -22.46 12.34 2.45
N PHE A 52 -21.32 11.89 1.92
CA PHE A 52 -21.09 11.63 0.50
C PHE A 52 -20.36 10.30 0.33
N GLY A 53 -20.47 9.68 -0.85
CA GLY A 53 -19.64 8.52 -1.18
C GLY A 53 -18.15 8.90 -1.25
N ALA A 54 -17.25 7.92 -1.07
CA ALA A 54 -15.79 8.16 -1.00
C ALA A 54 -15.26 9.05 -2.15
N MET A 55 -15.59 8.71 -3.41
CA MET A 55 -15.15 9.49 -4.58
C MET A 55 -15.73 10.91 -4.63
N GLN A 56 -16.94 11.10 -4.12
CA GLN A 56 -17.57 12.42 -4.07
C GLN A 56 -16.90 13.29 -3.00
N GLN A 57 -16.55 12.70 -1.87
CA GLN A 57 -15.85 13.39 -0.78
C GLN A 57 -14.45 13.84 -1.22
N GLU A 58 -13.71 12.97 -1.91
CA GLU A 58 -12.38 13.30 -2.48
C GLU A 58 -12.47 14.49 -3.43
N HIS A 59 -13.34 14.42 -4.45
CA HIS A 59 -13.51 15.51 -5.41
C HIS A 59 -14.03 16.80 -4.78
N TYR A 60 -14.92 16.72 -3.78
CA TYR A 60 -15.43 17.90 -3.09
C TYR A 60 -14.28 18.66 -2.42
N THR A 61 -13.42 17.95 -1.70
CA THR A 61 -12.30 18.55 -0.97
C THR A 61 -11.30 19.20 -1.93
N LEU A 62 -10.98 18.53 -3.04
CA LEU A 62 -10.14 19.09 -4.10
C LEU A 62 -10.73 20.37 -4.71
N VAL A 63 -12.01 20.33 -5.09
CA VAL A 63 -12.68 21.48 -5.70
C VAL A 63 -12.82 22.64 -4.71
N GLU A 64 -13.14 22.36 -3.45
CA GLU A 64 -13.20 23.36 -2.38
C GLU A 64 -11.85 24.06 -2.20
N ALA A 65 -10.76 23.29 -2.15
CA ALA A 65 -9.41 23.83 -2.00
C ALA A 65 -9.03 24.77 -3.16
N ILE A 66 -9.32 24.36 -4.40
CA ILE A 66 -9.10 25.18 -5.60
C ILE A 66 -9.94 26.45 -5.56
N ARG A 67 -11.23 26.34 -5.20
CA ARG A 67 -12.15 27.48 -5.21
C ARG A 67 -11.83 28.52 -4.15
N ASN A 68 -11.28 28.09 -3.02
CA ASN A 68 -10.95 28.96 -1.89
C ASN A 68 -9.48 29.38 -1.87
N ASP A 69 -8.67 28.96 -2.86
CA ASP A 69 -7.22 29.19 -2.91
C ASP A 69 -6.52 28.76 -1.61
N THR A 70 -6.93 27.60 -1.07
CA THR A 70 -6.36 27.06 0.16
C THR A 70 -5.41 25.90 -0.16
N PRO A 71 -4.21 25.86 0.43
CA PRO A 71 -3.31 24.73 0.27
C PRO A 71 -3.95 23.43 0.75
N TYR A 72 -4.04 22.43 -0.14
CA TYR A 72 -4.47 21.08 0.17
C TYR A 72 -3.51 20.09 -0.48
N ASN A 73 -2.90 19.20 0.30
CA ASN A 73 -1.88 18.27 -0.17
C ASN A 73 -2.00 16.94 0.57
N GLU A 74 -2.32 15.89 -0.17
CA GLU A 74 -2.36 14.51 0.32
C GLU A 74 -1.18 13.66 -0.19
N GLY A 75 -0.21 14.28 -0.87
CA GLY A 75 0.94 13.60 -1.46
C GLY A 75 1.78 12.84 -0.42
N HIS A 76 1.96 13.39 0.77
CA HIS A 76 2.65 12.67 1.85
C HIS A 76 1.85 11.44 2.31
N TYR A 77 0.52 11.56 2.43
CA TYR A 77 -0.35 10.45 2.83
C TYR A 77 -0.40 9.36 1.74
N GLY A 78 -0.45 9.75 0.46
CA GLY A 78 -0.38 8.84 -0.67
C GLY A 78 0.97 8.13 -0.77
N ALA A 79 2.08 8.85 -0.58
CA ALA A 79 3.43 8.28 -0.60
C ALA A 79 3.66 7.28 0.54
N THR A 80 3.26 7.63 1.77
CA THR A 80 3.43 6.76 2.94
C THR A 80 2.50 5.54 2.92
N SER A 81 1.26 5.69 2.47
CA SER A 81 0.36 4.55 2.28
C SER A 81 0.86 3.59 1.19
N SER A 82 1.36 4.11 0.07
CA SER A 82 1.97 3.32 -0.99
C SER A 82 3.24 2.60 -0.52
N MET A 83 4.12 3.29 0.22
CA MET A 83 5.34 2.71 0.76
C MET A 83 5.04 1.57 1.77
N THR A 84 3.91 1.61 2.48
CA THR A 84 3.49 0.49 3.32
C THR A 84 3.27 -0.79 2.51
N ALA A 85 2.72 -0.69 1.30
CA ALA A 85 2.57 -1.83 0.39
C ALA A 85 3.93 -2.32 -0.13
N VAL A 86 4.84 -1.41 -0.48
CA VAL A 86 6.22 -1.72 -0.90
C VAL A 86 6.96 -2.46 0.22
N LEU A 87 6.90 -1.96 1.46
CA LEU A 87 7.49 -2.60 2.64
C LEU A 87 6.93 -4.01 2.85
N GLY A 88 5.63 -4.20 2.64
CA GLY A 88 4.97 -5.50 2.67
C GLY A 88 5.53 -6.48 1.64
N ARG A 89 5.76 -6.03 0.39
CA ARG A 89 6.42 -6.82 -0.66
C ARG A 89 7.84 -7.19 -0.26
N MET A 90 8.65 -6.22 0.17
CA MET A 90 10.04 -6.44 0.59
C MET A 90 10.12 -7.49 1.69
N ALA A 91 9.29 -7.37 2.74
CA ALA A 91 9.26 -8.33 3.84
C ALA A 91 8.77 -9.73 3.38
N SER A 92 7.74 -9.78 2.53
CA SER A 92 7.18 -11.05 2.06
C SER A 92 8.13 -11.84 1.16
N TYR A 93 8.85 -11.15 0.26
CA TYR A 93 9.76 -11.80 -0.69
C TYR A 93 11.13 -12.11 -0.08
N SER A 94 11.59 -11.32 0.88
CA SER A 94 12.86 -11.59 1.58
C SER A 94 12.71 -12.51 2.79
N GLY A 95 11.50 -12.66 3.35
CA GLY A 95 11.29 -13.35 4.62
C GLY A 95 11.93 -12.65 5.83
N ARG A 96 12.39 -11.40 5.68
CA ARG A 96 13.08 -10.63 6.73
C ARG A 96 12.14 -9.63 7.40
N ILE A 97 12.49 -9.24 8.62
CA ILE A 97 11.92 -8.04 9.25
C ILE A 97 12.58 -6.83 8.58
N ILE A 98 11.78 -5.96 7.97
CA ILE A 98 12.24 -4.77 7.28
C ILE A 98 11.82 -3.53 8.08
N GLN A 99 12.79 -2.66 8.38
CA GLN A 99 12.54 -1.38 9.04
C GLN A 99 12.21 -0.31 8.01
N TRP A 100 11.26 0.59 8.35
CA TRP A 100 10.82 1.65 7.46
C TRP A 100 11.98 2.54 7.01
N ASP A 101 12.75 3.08 7.95
CA ASP A 101 13.83 4.02 7.66
C ASP A 101 14.93 3.37 6.81
N GLU A 102 15.23 2.10 7.07
CA GLU A 102 16.20 1.33 6.28
C GLU A 102 15.70 1.11 4.84
N ALA A 103 14.42 0.80 4.66
CA ALA A 103 13.82 0.63 3.34
C ALA A 103 13.80 1.93 2.54
N VAL A 104 13.56 3.08 3.19
CA VAL A 104 13.58 4.39 2.53
C VAL A 104 15.00 4.83 2.19
N GLU A 105 15.97 4.57 3.06
CA GLU A 105 17.36 5.01 2.86
C GLU A 105 18.13 4.10 1.89
N LYS A 106 17.92 2.78 1.97
CA LYS A 106 18.77 1.76 1.33
C LYS A 106 18.00 0.84 0.38
N GLY A 107 16.69 1.04 0.19
CA GLY A 107 15.90 0.22 -0.71
C GLY A 107 16.44 0.30 -2.14
N THR A 108 16.44 -0.84 -2.83
CA THR A 108 16.87 -0.92 -4.23
C THR A 108 15.99 -0.03 -5.11
N ASN A 109 16.61 0.67 -6.08
CA ASN A 109 15.86 1.39 -7.10
C ASN A 109 15.26 0.41 -8.11
N GLU A 110 13.94 0.22 -8.06
CA GLU A 110 13.21 -0.71 -8.95
C GLU A 110 13.13 -0.23 -10.41
N ALA A 111 13.41 1.05 -10.68
CA ALA A 111 13.39 1.64 -12.02
C ALA A 111 14.64 2.53 -12.24
N PRO A 112 15.84 1.94 -12.32
CA PRO A 112 17.06 2.70 -12.51
C PRO A 112 17.03 3.42 -13.86
N GLY A 113 17.34 4.72 -13.85
CA GLY A 113 17.38 5.54 -15.05
C GLY A 113 16.02 5.82 -15.69
N ILE A 114 14.92 5.76 -14.93
CA ILE A 114 13.55 5.94 -15.42
C ILE A 114 13.35 7.24 -16.23
N GLU A 115 14.13 8.28 -15.93
CA GLU A 115 14.12 9.56 -16.65
C GLU A 115 14.56 9.46 -18.12
N ASN A 116 15.27 8.38 -18.49
CA ASN A 116 15.75 8.12 -19.85
C ASN A 116 14.91 7.05 -20.57
N TYR A 117 13.81 6.58 -19.97
CA TYR A 117 12.99 5.55 -20.59
C TYR A 117 12.29 6.09 -21.83
N THR A 118 12.30 5.28 -22.88
CA THR A 118 11.60 5.51 -24.13
C THR A 118 10.68 4.32 -24.40
N MET A 119 9.81 4.42 -25.40
CA MET A 119 8.97 3.30 -25.82
C MET A 119 9.76 2.08 -26.32
N GLU A 120 11.04 2.27 -26.68
CA GLU A 120 11.94 1.22 -27.15
C GLU A 120 12.88 0.71 -26.06
N THR A 121 12.77 1.23 -24.82
CA THR A 121 13.64 0.80 -23.71
C THR A 121 13.19 -0.56 -23.20
N ASP A 122 14.13 -1.52 -23.18
CA ASP A 122 13.90 -2.82 -22.56
C ASP A 122 13.62 -2.66 -21.06
N PRO A 123 12.62 -3.37 -20.50
CA PRO A 123 12.36 -3.34 -19.07
C PRO A 123 13.54 -3.95 -18.27
N PRO A 124 13.72 -3.55 -16.99
CA PRO A 124 14.80 -4.07 -16.14
C PRO A 124 14.80 -5.59 -15.95
N VAL A 125 13.62 -6.22 -16.10
CA VAL A 125 13.45 -7.67 -16.01
C VAL A 125 12.99 -8.18 -17.37
N MET A 126 13.86 -8.96 -18.02
CA MET A 126 13.59 -9.60 -19.31
C MET A 126 13.31 -11.10 -19.12
N PRO A 127 12.56 -11.72 -20.05
CA PRO A 127 12.40 -13.17 -20.05
C PRO A 127 13.71 -13.88 -20.42
N ASP A 128 13.83 -15.14 -20.02
CA ASP A 128 14.91 -16.02 -20.47
C ASP A 128 14.76 -16.47 -21.93
N GLU A 129 15.68 -17.31 -22.42
CA GLU A 129 15.66 -17.87 -23.78
C GLU A 129 14.39 -18.66 -24.12
N ASN A 130 13.68 -19.16 -23.10
CA ASN A 130 12.42 -19.91 -23.23
C ASN A 130 11.18 -19.00 -23.08
N GLY A 131 11.36 -17.69 -22.91
CA GLY A 131 10.27 -16.73 -22.70
C GLY A 131 9.76 -16.70 -21.25
N GLN A 132 10.47 -17.28 -20.29
CA GLN A 132 10.06 -17.34 -18.89
C GLN A 132 10.64 -16.18 -18.07
N TYR A 133 9.81 -15.53 -17.26
CA TYR A 133 10.26 -14.49 -16.34
C TYR A 133 10.74 -15.10 -15.01
N PRO A 134 11.71 -14.48 -14.33
CA PRO A 134 12.16 -14.93 -13.03
C PRO A 134 10.99 -14.93 -12.03
N ILE A 135 10.83 -16.06 -11.35
CA ILE A 135 9.82 -16.25 -10.31
C ILE A 135 10.50 -16.00 -8.97
N VAL A 136 9.95 -15.05 -8.21
CA VAL A 136 10.41 -14.77 -6.85
C VAL A 136 9.91 -15.84 -5.89
N PHE A 137 10.84 -16.47 -5.17
CA PHE A 137 10.53 -17.36 -4.06
C PHE A 137 10.71 -16.62 -2.72
N PRO A 138 9.75 -16.74 -1.78
CA PRO A 138 9.89 -16.13 -0.46
C PRO A 138 11.16 -16.62 0.25
N GLY A 139 11.97 -15.69 0.72
CA GLY A 139 13.23 -15.95 1.43
C GLY A 139 14.50 -15.82 0.58
N GLU A 140 14.37 -15.66 -0.75
CA GLU A 140 15.53 -15.58 -1.65
C GLU A 140 15.86 -14.15 -2.10
N HIS A 141 14.90 -13.23 -2.04
CA HIS A 141 15.11 -11.85 -2.49
C HIS A 141 15.87 -11.03 -1.43
N ASP A 142 16.96 -10.38 -1.83
CA ASP A 142 17.61 -9.34 -1.02
C ASP A 142 17.03 -7.96 -1.35
N PRO A 143 16.29 -7.30 -0.43
CA PRO A 143 15.61 -6.05 -0.72
C PRO A 143 16.52 -4.82 -0.65
N PHE A 144 17.82 -5.00 -0.38
CA PHE A 144 18.83 -3.94 -0.22
C PHE A 144 20.06 -4.15 -1.12
N ALA A 145 19.94 -5.04 -2.11
CA ALA A 145 21.02 -5.33 -3.06
C ALA A 145 21.22 -4.17 -4.06
#